data_AF-A0A938FLC1-F1
#
_entry.id   AF-A0A938FLC1-F1
#
_cell.length_a   1.000
_cell.length_b   1.000
_cell.length_c   1.000
_cell.angle_alpha   90.00
_cell.angle_beta   90.00
_cell.angle_gamma   90.00
#
_symmetry.space_group_name_H-M   'P 1'
#
loop_
_entity.id
_entity.type
_entity.pdbx_description
1 polymer ?
#
loop_
_entity_poly.entity_id
_entity_poly.type
_entity_poly.pdbx_seq_one_letter_code
_entity_poly.pdbx_strand_id
1 'polypeptide(L)'
;MQLFDQAFIGDFLLRYVHVLVGIVWIGLLYYFNLVQVPALATYGDEAKARNLTLDKVARRALWWFRWAAIATLGTGLLITGVIENYWSRSGDAHKYTISIGMILGTLMAANVWMGIWKNQKIVLANAVNVLGGGAADPNAAGAGRRALLISRQNFIFSFSMLWFMVGPAHFYPAAFPDATASNAMTLLIIAVVLAAILELNAVGVLGGTAATNKLLWPYESHKNAMITGGVLWLILWVASEVLLK
;
A
#
# COMPACT_ATOMS: atom_id res chain seq x y z
N MET A 1 -30.41 -18.72 13.79
CA MET A 1 -29.20 -18.78 14.64
C MET A 1 -28.27 -17.67 14.18
N GLN A 2 -27.95 -16.69 15.03
CA GLN A 2 -27.23 -15.46 14.62
C GLN A 2 -25.85 -15.71 13.99
N LEU A 3 -25.23 -16.87 14.29
CA LEU A 3 -23.91 -17.27 13.76
C LEU A 3 -23.84 -17.50 12.25
N PHE A 4 -24.96 -17.75 11.57
CA PHE A 4 -24.99 -18.09 10.13
C PHE A 4 -25.86 -17.16 9.29
N ASP A 5 -26.34 -16.06 9.87
CA ASP A 5 -27.14 -15.06 9.17
C ASP A 5 -26.23 -14.17 8.29
N GLN A 6 -26.77 -13.68 7.16
CA GLN A 6 -26.08 -12.82 6.21
C GLN A 6 -25.58 -11.51 6.84
N ALA A 7 -26.29 -10.94 7.82
CA ALA A 7 -25.84 -9.76 8.55
C ALA A 7 -24.59 -10.06 9.38
N PHE A 8 -24.55 -11.20 10.08
CA PHE A 8 -23.37 -11.60 10.84
C PHE A 8 -22.20 -12.02 9.94
N ILE A 9 -22.41 -12.98 9.02
CA ILE A 9 -21.33 -13.51 8.18
C ILE A 9 -20.94 -12.50 7.10
N GLY A 10 -21.91 -11.95 6.38
CA GLY A 10 -21.70 -11.12 5.19
C GLY A 10 -21.30 -9.68 5.50
N ASP A 11 -21.78 -9.10 6.60
CA ASP A 11 -21.44 -7.72 6.95
C ASP A 11 -20.37 -7.66 8.06
N PHE A 12 -20.66 -8.18 9.25
CA PHE A 12 -19.74 -8.03 10.38
C PHE A 12 -18.45 -8.87 10.25
N LEU A 13 -18.58 -10.18 10.03
CA LEU A 13 -17.44 -11.10 10.03
C LEU A 13 -16.47 -10.80 8.89
N LEU A 14 -16.97 -10.53 7.68
CA LEU A 14 -16.11 -10.16 6.54
C LEU A 14 -15.34 -8.87 6.82
N ARG A 15 -15.98 -7.84 7.41
CA ARG A 15 -15.27 -6.61 7.82
C ARG A 15 -14.24 -6.88 8.90
N TYR A 16 -14.58 -7.68 9.91
CA TYR A 16 -13.65 -8.04 10.98
C TYR A 16 -12.41 -8.73 10.41
N VAL A 17 -12.59 -9.75 9.56
CA VAL A 17 -11.47 -10.43 8.91
C VAL A 17 -10.68 -9.47 8.02
N HIS A 18 -11.36 -8.64 7.22
CA HIS A 18 -10.71 -7.63 6.37
C HIS A 18 -9.80 -6.70 7.17
N VAL A 19 -10.27 -6.19 8.31
CA VAL A 19 -9.48 -5.35 9.21
C VAL A 19 -8.31 -6.13 9.79
N LEU A 20 -8.53 -7.36 10.27
CA LEU A 20 -7.48 -8.19 10.85
C LEU A 20 -6.33 -8.46 9.86
N VAL A 21 -6.64 -8.87 8.63
CA VAL A 21 -5.62 -9.10 7.60
C VAL A 21 -5.01 -7.79 7.08
N GLY A 22 -5.79 -6.71 7.06
CA GLY A 22 -5.31 -5.36 6.76
C GLY A 22 -4.26 -4.86 7.75
N ILE A 23 -4.45 -5.14 9.05
CA ILE A 23 -3.45 -4.84 10.10
C ILE A 23 -2.15 -5.59 9.82
N VAL A 24 -2.20 -6.88 9.46
CA VAL A 24 -0.98 -7.64 9.14
C VAL A 24 -0.30 -7.06 7.91
N TRP A 25 -1.05 -6.74 6.86
CA TRP A 25 -0.50 -6.21 5.62
C TRP A 25 0.16 -4.84 5.80
N ILE A 26 -0.61 -3.86 6.30
CA ILE A 26 -0.15 -2.49 6.46
C ILE A 26 0.84 -2.37 7.63
N GLY A 27 0.66 -3.15 8.70
CA GLY A 27 1.63 -3.22 9.79
C GLY A 27 3.00 -3.69 9.31
N LEU A 28 3.06 -4.73 8.47
CA LEU A 28 4.32 -5.19 7.88
C LEU A 28 4.91 -4.17 6.90
N LEU A 29 4.08 -3.47 6.12
CA LEU A 29 4.52 -2.37 5.28
C LEU A 29 5.26 -1.30 6.11
N TYR A 30 4.68 -0.90 7.24
CA TYR A 30 5.27 0.09 8.15
C TYR A 30 6.53 -0.45 8.81
N TYR A 31 6.52 -1.70 9.25
CA TYR A 31 7.72 -2.38 9.76
C TYR A 31 8.87 -2.35 8.75
N PHE A 32 8.63 -2.69 7.48
CA PHE A 32 9.69 -2.63 6.46
C PHE A 32 10.24 -1.22 6.27
N ASN A 33 9.34 -0.25 6.23
CA ASN A 33 9.68 1.13 5.89
C ASN A 33 10.33 1.88 7.05
N LEU A 34 9.88 1.69 8.28
CA LEU A 34 10.29 2.47 9.44
C LEU A 34 11.31 1.74 10.32
N VAL A 35 11.36 0.41 10.27
CA VAL A 35 12.20 -0.41 11.17
C VAL A 35 13.22 -1.21 10.38
N GLN A 36 12.79 -2.16 9.55
CA GLN A 36 13.69 -3.14 8.95
C GLN A 36 14.70 -2.50 8.00
N VAL A 37 14.26 -1.69 7.04
CA VAL A 37 15.18 -1.07 6.05
C VAL A 37 16.17 -0.12 6.73
N PRO A 38 15.75 0.81 7.62
CA PRO A 38 16.70 1.63 8.37
C PRO A 38 17.68 0.79 9.19
N ALA A 39 17.22 -0.24 9.90
CA ALA A 39 18.11 -1.12 10.67
C ALA A 39 19.10 -1.88 9.77
N LEU A 40 18.67 -2.36 8.60
CA LEU A 40 19.57 -3.03 7.66
C LEU A 40 20.67 -2.10 7.12
N ALA A 41 20.43 -0.80 7.07
CA ALA A 41 21.43 0.19 6.64
C ALA A 41 22.52 0.44 7.71
N THR A 42 22.29 0.10 8.97
CA THR A 42 23.25 0.31 10.06
C THR A 42 24.22 -0.85 10.28
N TYR A 43 24.08 -1.96 9.55
CA TYR A 43 24.96 -3.14 9.69
C TYR A 43 26.42 -2.86 9.26
N GLY A 44 26.69 -1.80 8.50
CA GLY A 44 28.04 -1.47 8.03
C GLY A 44 28.73 -2.66 7.35
N ASP A 45 29.91 -3.03 7.86
CA ASP A 45 30.74 -4.12 7.34
C ASP A 45 30.29 -5.52 7.81
N GLU A 46 29.24 -5.63 8.63
CA GLU A 46 28.70 -6.91 9.11
C GLU A 46 27.79 -7.61 8.08
N ALA A 47 28.32 -7.82 6.87
CA ALA A 47 27.58 -8.38 5.74
C ALA A 47 26.95 -9.75 6.06
N LYS A 48 27.63 -10.60 6.84
CA LYS A 48 27.11 -11.90 7.27
C LYS A 48 25.86 -11.76 8.14
N ALA A 49 25.88 -10.87 9.13
CA ALA A 49 24.74 -10.65 10.02
C ALA A 49 23.56 -10.04 9.24
N ARG A 50 23.82 -9.09 8.35
CA ARG A 50 22.80 -8.52 7.45
C ARG A 50 22.13 -9.59 6.58
N ASN A 51 22.91 -10.47 5.97
CA ASN A 51 22.37 -11.55 5.12
C ASN A 51 21.58 -12.58 5.95
N LEU A 52 21.98 -12.86 7.18
CA LEU A 52 21.22 -13.72 8.09
C LEU A 52 19.86 -13.11 8.42
N THR A 53 19.79 -11.80 8.68
CA THR A 53 18.53 -11.08 8.90
C THR A 53 17.63 -11.12 7.67
N LEU A 54 18.19 -10.98 6.46
CA LEU A 54 17.42 -11.14 5.22
C LEU A 54 16.84 -12.56 5.09
N ASP A 55 17.65 -13.59 5.32
CA ASP A 55 17.23 -14.98 5.17
C ASP A 55 16.21 -15.42 6.24
N LYS A 56 16.42 -15.05 7.50
CA LYS A 56 15.59 -15.53 8.62
C LYS A 56 14.40 -14.64 8.93
N VAL A 57 14.57 -13.32 8.86
CA VAL A 57 13.52 -12.37 9.26
C VAL A 57 12.77 -11.85 8.04
N ALA A 58 13.48 -11.23 7.09
CA ALA A 58 12.83 -10.57 5.96
C ALA A 58 12.05 -11.58 5.09
N ARG A 59 12.59 -12.77 4.85
CA ARG A 59 11.91 -13.85 4.11
C ARG A 59 10.54 -14.19 4.71
N ARG A 60 10.45 -14.32 6.04
CA ARG A 60 9.20 -14.67 6.75
C ARG A 60 8.21 -13.52 6.74
N ALA A 61 8.69 -12.31 7.03
CA ALA A 61 7.88 -11.10 6.99
C ALA A 61 7.30 -10.88 5.58
N LEU A 62 8.09 -11.08 4.52
CA LEU A 62 7.64 -10.95 3.14
C LEU A 62 6.62 -12.02 2.74
N TRP A 63 6.64 -13.20 3.35
CA TRP A 63 5.61 -14.21 3.12
C TRP A 63 4.26 -13.73 3.67
N TRP A 64 4.22 -13.31 4.93
CA TRP A 64 3.00 -12.78 5.56
C TRP A 64 2.48 -11.54 4.85
N PHE A 65 3.38 -10.62 4.51
CA PHE A 65 3.05 -9.39 3.79
C PHE A 65 2.31 -9.65 2.47
N ARG A 66 2.80 -10.61 1.67
CA ARG A 66 2.21 -10.94 0.35
C ARG A 66 0.81 -11.54 0.48
N TRP A 67 0.66 -12.50 1.36
CA TRP A 67 -0.63 -13.19 1.52
C TRP A 67 -1.65 -12.36 2.26
N ALA A 68 -1.22 -11.53 3.24
CA ALA A 68 -2.09 -10.55 3.87
C ALA A 68 -2.63 -9.53 2.86
N ALA A 69 -1.82 -9.11 1.87
CA ALA A 69 -2.29 -8.22 0.80
C ALA A 69 -3.43 -8.85 -0.02
N ILE A 70 -3.29 -10.11 -0.44
CA ILE A 70 -4.34 -10.82 -1.19
C ILE A 70 -5.57 -11.08 -0.32
N ALA A 71 -5.38 -11.51 0.93
CA ALA A 71 -6.48 -11.74 1.84
C ALA A 71 -7.28 -10.44 2.10
N THR A 72 -6.60 -9.31 2.25
CA THR A 72 -7.24 -7.99 2.42
C THR A 72 -8.03 -7.61 1.17
N LEU A 73 -7.44 -7.73 -0.03
CA LEU A 73 -8.19 -7.48 -1.26
C LEU A 73 -9.39 -8.41 -1.44
N GLY A 74 -9.18 -9.72 -1.25
CA GLY A 74 -10.23 -10.72 -1.42
C GLY A 74 -11.41 -10.45 -0.50
N THR A 75 -11.15 -10.22 0.78
CA THR A 75 -12.20 -9.87 1.76
C THR A 75 -12.85 -8.52 1.45
N GLY A 76 -12.10 -7.53 0.98
CA GLY A 76 -12.64 -6.22 0.58
C GLY A 76 -13.61 -6.33 -0.60
N LEU A 77 -13.22 -7.10 -1.63
CA LEU A 77 -14.08 -7.36 -2.78
C LEU A 77 -15.34 -8.15 -2.38
N LEU A 78 -15.21 -9.15 -1.50
CA LEU A 78 -16.34 -9.89 -0.97
C LEU A 78 -17.33 -8.99 -0.21
N ILE A 79 -16.86 -8.02 0.59
CA ILE A 79 -17.72 -7.04 1.26
C ILE A 79 -18.57 -6.29 0.22
N THR A 80 -17.96 -5.83 -0.88
CA THR A 80 -18.70 -5.10 -1.93
C THR A 80 -19.67 -5.96 -2.73
N GLY A 81 -19.45 -7.28 -2.78
CA GLY A 81 -20.29 -8.22 -3.54
C GLY A 81 -21.40 -8.88 -2.72
N VAL A 82 -21.22 -9.02 -1.40
CA VAL A 82 -22.18 -9.68 -0.50
C VAL A 82 -23.18 -8.70 0.11
N ILE A 83 -22.78 -7.45 0.30
CA ILE A 83 -23.64 -6.42 0.88
C ILE A 83 -24.53 -5.83 -0.20
N GLU A 84 -25.84 -5.97 0.00
CA GLU A 84 -26.83 -5.43 -0.92
C GLU A 84 -26.71 -3.91 -1.02
N ASN A 85 -26.80 -3.38 -2.24
CA ASN A 85 -26.74 -1.95 -2.53
C ASN A 85 -25.49 -1.26 -1.96
N TYR A 86 -24.37 -1.98 -1.76
CA TYR A 86 -23.14 -1.44 -1.17
C TYR A 86 -22.74 -0.07 -1.76
N TRP A 87 -22.84 0.06 -3.08
CA TRP A 87 -22.43 1.27 -3.80
C TRP A 87 -23.42 2.43 -3.71
N SER A 88 -24.71 2.16 -3.55
CA SER A 88 -25.78 3.18 -3.61
C SER A 88 -26.37 3.51 -2.25
N ARG A 89 -26.16 2.68 -1.22
CA ARG A 89 -26.81 2.79 0.10
C ARG A 89 -26.43 4.04 0.91
N SER A 90 -25.41 4.80 0.52
CA SER A 90 -24.90 5.94 1.30
C SER A 90 -24.52 7.15 0.43
N GLY A 91 -25.13 7.27 -0.76
CA GLY A 91 -24.95 8.40 -1.67
C GLY A 91 -23.61 8.42 -2.41
N ASP A 92 -23.45 9.42 -3.29
CA ASP A 92 -22.27 9.54 -4.14
C ASP A 92 -20.99 9.84 -3.34
N ALA A 93 -21.07 10.62 -2.26
CA ALA A 93 -19.94 10.86 -1.37
C ALA A 93 -19.32 9.53 -0.90
N HIS A 94 -20.12 8.57 -0.44
CA HIS A 94 -19.64 7.23 -0.06
C HIS A 94 -18.99 6.52 -1.25
N LYS A 95 -19.72 6.40 -2.36
CA LYS A 95 -19.34 5.60 -3.53
C LYS A 95 -17.98 6.00 -4.10
N TYR A 96 -17.75 7.30 -4.28
CA TYR A 96 -16.52 7.78 -4.92
C TYR A 96 -15.35 7.83 -3.95
N THR A 97 -15.59 8.18 -2.68
CA THR A 97 -14.51 8.23 -1.68
C THR A 97 -14.01 6.84 -1.32
N ILE A 98 -14.87 5.83 -1.18
CA ILE A 98 -14.42 4.44 -0.99
C ILE A 98 -13.67 3.92 -2.22
N SER A 99 -14.08 4.34 -3.42
CA SER A 99 -13.40 3.95 -4.67
C SER A 99 -11.95 4.46 -4.70
N ILE A 100 -11.66 5.64 -4.15
CA ILE A 100 -10.28 6.14 -4.02
C ILE A 100 -9.44 5.19 -3.15
N GLY A 101 -9.96 4.83 -1.97
CA GLY A 101 -9.31 3.87 -1.07
C GLY A 101 -9.07 2.52 -1.75
N MET A 102 -10.09 1.99 -2.43
CA MET A 102 -10.02 0.71 -3.14
C MET A 102 -8.99 0.71 -4.28
N ILE A 103 -8.92 1.77 -5.08
CA ILE A 103 -7.94 1.88 -6.17
C ILE A 103 -6.52 1.93 -5.61
N LEU A 104 -6.27 2.77 -4.61
CA LEU A 104 -4.96 2.85 -3.97
C LEU A 104 -4.56 1.51 -3.35
N GLY A 105 -5.46 0.86 -2.62
CA GLY A 105 -5.22 -0.48 -2.06
C GLY A 105 -4.94 -1.52 -3.14
N THR A 106 -5.67 -1.49 -4.25
CA THR A 106 -5.46 -2.43 -5.36
C THR A 106 -4.10 -2.23 -6.03
N LEU A 107 -3.72 -0.98 -6.31
CA LEU A 107 -2.37 -0.64 -6.81
C LEU A 107 -1.29 -1.11 -5.84
N MET A 108 -1.49 -0.89 -4.53
CA MET A 108 -0.55 -1.32 -3.51
C MET A 108 -0.38 -2.85 -3.50
N ALA A 109 -1.45 -3.63 -3.61
CA ALA A 109 -1.36 -5.10 -3.66
C ALA A 109 -0.70 -5.59 -4.95
N ALA A 110 -1.00 -4.95 -6.07
CA ALA A 110 -0.32 -5.15 -7.36
C ALA A 110 1.19 -4.94 -7.20
N ASN A 111 1.60 -3.85 -6.55
CA ASN A 111 2.99 -3.55 -6.23
C ASN A 111 3.66 -4.62 -5.38
N VAL A 112 2.96 -5.17 -4.39
CA VAL A 112 3.47 -6.27 -3.55
C VAL A 112 3.84 -7.48 -4.38
N TRP A 113 2.96 -7.92 -5.27
CA TRP A 113 3.13 -9.17 -6.02
C TRP A 113 3.95 -9.04 -7.30
N MET A 114 3.71 -7.99 -8.08
CA MET A 114 4.31 -7.81 -9.40
C MET A 114 5.66 -7.08 -9.33
N GLY A 115 5.81 -6.16 -8.38
CA GLY A 115 7.02 -5.34 -8.22
C GLY A 115 7.94 -5.86 -7.10
N ILE A 116 7.49 -5.73 -5.85
CA ILE A 116 8.29 -5.99 -4.65
C ILE A 116 8.74 -7.45 -4.61
N TRP A 117 7.81 -8.40 -4.71
CA TRP A 117 8.16 -9.82 -4.59
C TRP A 117 9.11 -10.30 -5.70
N LYS A 118 8.87 -9.88 -6.95
CA LYS A 118 9.75 -10.22 -8.08
C LYS A 118 11.20 -9.86 -7.80
N ASN A 119 11.43 -8.65 -7.30
CA ASN A 119 12.77 -8.16 -6.99
C ASN A 119 13.33 -8.75 -5.69
N GLN A 120 12.50 -8.93 -4.66
CA GLN A 120 12.92 -9.52 -3.38
C GLN A 120 13.37 -10.98 -3.52
N LYS A 121 12.83 -11.74 -4.48
CA LYS A 121 13.35 -13.09 -4.78
C LYS A 121 14.84 -13.08 -5.12
N ILE A 122 15.30 -12.10 -5.90
CA ILE A 122 16.71 -11.95 -6.28
C ILE A 122 17.55 -11.60 -5.04
N VAL A 123 17.10 -10.63 -4.25
CA VAL A 123 17.79 -10.20 -3.02
C VAL A 123 17.92 -11.33 -2.01
N LEU A 124 16.85 -12.09 -1.78
CA LEU A 124 16.84 -13.20 -0.83
C LEU A 124 17.66 -14.40 -1.33
N ALA A 125 17.63 -14.69 -2.64
CA ALA A 125 18.48 -15.72 -3.23
C ALA A 125 19.97 -15.36 -3.10
N ASN A 126 20.33 -14.10 -3.39
CA ASN A 126 21.69 -13.60 -3.21
C ASN A 126 22.15 -13.71 -1.75
N ALA A 127 21.30 -13.35 -0.78
CA ALA A 127 21.64 -13.46 0.64
C ALA A 127 22.00 -14.90 1.04
N VAL A 128 21.21 -15.89 0.57
CA VAL A 128 21.50 -17.32 0.82
C VAL A 128 22.77 -17.77 0.11
N ASN A 129 22.96 -17.35 -1.15
CA ASN A 129 24.14 -17.73 -1.93
C ASN A 129 25.44 -17.25 -1.26
N VAL A 130 25.49 -15.98 -0.84
CA VAL A 130 26.66 -15.40 -0.15
C VAL A 130 26.88 -16.05 1.21
N LEU A 131 25.82 -16.37 1.96
CA LEU A 131 25.95 -17.12 3.21
C LEU A 131 26.52 -18.54 3.01
N GLY A 132 26.27 -19.15 1.85
CA GLY A 132 26.84 -20.43 1.43
C GLY A 132 28.26 -20.36 0.86
N GLY A 133 28.90 -19.19 0.85
CA GLY A 133 30.24 -18.99 0.29
C GLY A 133 30.29 -18.73 -1.21
N GLY A 134 29.12 -18.56 -1.86
CA GLY A 134 29.04 -18.19 -3.28
C GLY A 134 29.33 -16.71 -3.54
N ALA A 135 29.66 -16.38 -4.78
CA ALA A 135 29.87 -14.99 -5.22
C ALA A 135 28.57 -14.17 -5.17
N ALA A 136 28.66 -12.87 -4.89
CA ALA A 136 27.49 -11.99 -4.89
C ALA A 136 26.91 -11.82 -6.30
N ASP A 137 25.58 -11.86 -6.42
CA ASP A 137 24.86 -11.59 -7.67
C ASP A 137 24.93 -10.09 -8.00
N PRO A 138 25.51 -9.70 -9.16
CA PRO A 138 25.62 -8.30 -9.55
C PRO A 138 24.25 -7.60 -9.69
N ASN A 139 23.17 -8.34 -9.91
CA ASN A 139 21.82 -7.78 -10.05
C ASN A 139 21.13 -7.50 -8.71
N ALA A 140 21.64 -8.03 -7.59
CA ALA A 140 20.96 -7.96 -6.29
C ALA A 140 20.77 -6.53 -5.79
N ALA A 141 21.76 -5.66 -5.98
CA ALA A 141 21.68 -4.26 -5.58
C ALA A 141 20.57 -3.51 -6.34
N GLY A 142 20.53 -3.68 -7.67
CA GLY A 142 19.51 -3.07 -8.53
C GLY A 142 18.09 -3.59 -8.22
N ALA A 143 17.95 -4.89 -7.95
CA ALA A 143 16.68 -5.47 -7.52
C ALA A 143 16.24 -4.92 -6.16
N GLY A 144 17.14 -4.84 -5.18
CA GLY A 144 16.85 -4.26 -3.86
C GLY A 144 16.39 -2.80 -3.95
N ARG A 145 17.04 -2.01 -4.82
CA ARG A 145 16.64 -0.62 -5.09
C ARG A 145 15.22 -0.53 -5.64
N ARG A 146 14.87 -1.31 -6.66
CA ARG A 146 13.51 -1.34 -7.24
C ARG A 146 12.47 -1.76 -6.21
N ALA A 147 12.74 -2.82 -5.43
CA ALA A 147 11.84 -3.26 -4.37
C ALA A 147 11.61 -2.17 -3.31
N LEU A 148 12.67 -1.43 -2.95
CA LEU A 148 12.59 -0.35 -1.97
C LEU A 148 11.72 0.81 -2.47
N LEU A 149 11.94 1.29 -3.69
CA LEU A 149 11.15 2.38 -4.28
C LEU A 149 9.66 2.07 -4.29
N ILE A 150 9.30 0.87 -4.77
CA ILE A 150 7.91 0.41 -4.82
C ILE A 150 7.34 0.23 -3.41
N SER A 151 8.14 -0.27 -2.45
CA SER A 151 7.71 -0.38 -1.05
C SER A 151 7.45 0.99 -0.40
N ARG A 152 8.25 2.01 -0.74
CA ARG A 152 8.06 3.40 -0.30
C ARG A 152 6.82 4.02 -0.93
N GLN A 153 6.53 3.72 -2.20
CA GLN A 153 5.29 4.14 -2.85
C GLN A 153 4.06 3.56 -2.16
N ASN A 154 4.09 2.28 -1.81
CA ASN A 154 3.01 1.69 -1.00
C ASN A 154 2.87 2.39 0.35
N PHE A 155 3.99 2.72 1.00
CA PHE A 155 3.97 3.46 2.26
C PHE A 155 3.32 4.85 2.10
N ILE A 156 3.67 5.60 1.05
CA ILE A 156 3.05 6.89 0.69
C ILE A 156 1.53 6.73 0.49
N PHE A 157 1.11 5.77 -0.34
CA PHE A 157 -0.31 5.55 -0.61
C PHE A 157 -1.10 5.11 0.62
N SER A 158 -0.48 4.43 1.58
CA SER A 158 -1.19 3.91 2.75
C SER A 158 -1.91 4.98 3.57
N PHE A 159 -1.39 6.22 3.60
CA PHE A 159 -1.98 7.34 4.35
C PHE A 159 -3.36 7.69 3.80
N SER A 160 -3.42 8.06 2.52
CA SER A 160 -4.67 8.37 1.84
C SER A 160 -5.57 7.15 1.72
N MET A 161 -5.01 5.98 1.42
CA MET A 161 -5.77 4.74 1.31
C MET A 161 -6.53 4.45 2.62
N LEU A 162 -5.88 4.49 3.78
CA LEU A 162 -6.55 4.25 5.06
C LEU A 162 -7.62 5.31 5.35
N TRP A 163 -7.34 6.58 5.08
CA TRP A 163 -8.34 7.66 5.22
C TRP A 163 -9.60 7.37 4.40
N PHE A 164 -9.43 7.02 3.12
CA PHE A 164 -10.52 6.74 2.20
C PHE A 164 -11.13 5.33 2.36
N MET A 165 -10.55 4.46 3.18
CA MET A 165 -11.17 3.20 3.62
C MET A 165 -12.04 3.38 4.88
N VAL A 166 -11.70 4.34 5.74
CA VAL A 166 -12.43 4.61 7.00
C VAL A 166 -13.51 5.67 6.78
N GLY A 167 -13.15 6.80 6.14
CA GLY A 167 -14.01 7.95 5.95
C GLY A 167 -15.40 7.66 5.37
N PRO A 168 -15.56 6.80 4.34
CA PRO A 168 -16.87 6.55 3.73
C PRO A 168 -17.91 5.94 4.66
N ALA A 169 -17.48 5.29 5.76
CA ALA A 169 -18.39 4.72 6.75
C ALA A 169 -18.67 5.65 7.93
N HIS A 170 -17.84 6.70 8.14
CA HIS A 170 -17.82 7.46 9.39
C HIS A 170 -17.89 8.98 9.24
N PHE A 171 -17.56 9.52 8.06
CA PHE A 171 -17.38 10.95 7.86
C PHE A 171 -18.09 11.44 6.61
N TYR A 172 -17.73 10.90 5.43
CA TYR A 172 -18.14 11.46 4.14
C TYR A 172 -19.66 11.55 3.92
N PRO A 173 -20.47 10.52 4.25
CA PRO A 173 -21.92 10.61 4.03
C PRO A 173 -22.60 11.68 4.88
N ALA A 174 -22.12 11.91 6.09
CA ALA A 174 -22.69 12.91 7.01
C ALA A 174 -22.17 14.32 6.73
N ALA A 175 -20.89 14.44 6.36
CA ALA A 175 -20.27 15.72 6.05
C ALA A 175 -20.70 16.28 4.69
N PHE A 176 -21.04 15.41 3.73
CA PHE A 176 -21.36 15.78 2.36
C PHE A 176 -22.60 15.03 1.83
N PRO A 177 -23.78 15.22 2.45
CA PRO A 177 -24.99 14.49 2.09
C PRO A 177 -25.47 14.80 0.66
N ASP A 178 -25.20 16.01 0.17
CA ASP A 178 -25.65 16.51 -1.12
C ASP A 178 -24.60 16.42 -2.23
N ALA A 179 -23.50 15.69 -1.98
CA ALA A 179 -22.42 15.54 -2.95
C ALA A 179 -22.95 14.95 -4.27
N THR A 180 -22.70 15.64 -5.39
CA THR A 180 -23.14 15.17 -6.71
C THR A 180 -22.16 14.18 -7.30
N ALA A 181 -22.66 13.22 -8.09
CA ALA A 181 -21.82 12.30 -8.86
C ALA A 181 -20.74 13.01 -9.70
N SER A 182 -21.04 14.18 -10.28
CA SER A 182 -20.07 14.90 -11.12
C SER A 182 -18.90 15.43 -10.30
N ASN A 183 -19.15 16.09 -9.16
CA ASN A 183 -18.05 16.61 -8.36
C ASN A 183 -17.25 15.49 -7.70
N ALA A 184 -17.95 14.46 -7.23
CA ALA A 184 -17.33 13.29 -6.63
C ALA A 184 -16.47 12.48 -7.64
N MET A 185 -16.90 12.43 -8.90
CA MET A 185 -16.08 11.89 -10.00
C MET A 185 -14.84 12.75 -10.24
N THR A 186 -14.94 14.09 -10.23
CA THR A 186 -13.77 14.97 -10.37
C THR A 186 -12.74 14.70 -9.28
N LEU A 187 -13.17 14.51 -8.02
CA LEU A 187 -12.28 14.11 -6.92
C LEU A 187 -11.57 12.78 -7.20
N LEU A 188 -12.33 11.78 -7.67
CA LEU A 188 -11.76 10.47 -8.03
C LEU A 188 -10.71 10.60 -9.14
N ILE A 189 -10.98 11.39 -10.18
CA ILE A 189 -10.04 11.63 -11.29
C ILE A 189 -8.75 12.27 -10.76
N ILE A 190 -8.85 13.30 -9.91
CA ILE A 190 -7.68 13.94 -9.29
C ILE A 190 -6.85 12.91 -8.52
N ALA A 191 -7.51 12.07 -7.71
CA ALA A 191 -6.83 11.02 -6.94
C ALA A 191 -6.11 10.01 -7.85
N VAL A 192 -6.77 9.55 -8.92
CA VAL A 192 -6.20 8.60 -9.88
C VAL A 192 -4.99 9.20 -10.62
N VAL A 193 -5.08 10.46 -11.05
CA VAL A 193 -3.97 11.13 -11.75
C VAL A 193 -2.76 11.29 -10.84
N LEU A 194 -2.97 11.76 -9.61
CA LEU A 194 -1.88 11.90 -8.63
C LEU A 194 -1.25 10.54 -8.29
N ALA A 195 -2.08 9.51 -8.10
CA ALA A 195 -1.62 8.16 -7.88
C ALA A 195 -0.81 7.64 -9.06
N ALA A 196 -1.29 7.82 -10.30
CA ALA A 196 -0.58 7.38 -11.49
C ALA A 196 0.79 8.05 -11.63
N ILE A 197 0.90 9.36 -11.41
CA ILE A 197 2.18 10.08 -11.48
C ILE A 197 3.19 9.52 -10.47
N LEU A 198 2.76 9.34 -9.21
CA LEU A 198 3.63 8.79 -8.17
C LEU A 198 4.01 7.34 -8.45
N GLU A 199 3.05 6.51 -8.88
CA GLU A 199 3.30 5.10 -9.20
C GLU A 199 4.30 4.97 -10.36
N LEU A 200 4.08 5.69 -11.46
CA LEU A 200 4.98 5.71 -12.62
C LEU A 200 6.38 6.20 -12.27
N ASN A 201 6.51 7.10 -11.29
CA ASN A 201 7.81 7.51 -10.78
C ASN A 201 8.50 6.38 -10.02
N ALA A 202 7.80 5.75 -9.07
CA ALA A 202 8.34 4.70 -8.22
C ALA A 202 8.76 3.43 -9.00
N VAL A 203 8.02 3.06 -10.05
CA VAL A 203 8.39 1.93 -10.92
C VAL A 203 9.50 2.27 -11.92
N GLY A 204 9.92 3.54 -11.97
CA GLY A 204 11.04 4.01 -12.79
C GLY A 204 10.68 4.35 -14.23
N VAL A 205 9.39 4.50 -14.56
CA VAL A 205 8.96 4.99 -15.88
C VAL A 205 9.37 6.45 -16.05
N LEU A 206 9.27 7.25 -14.98
CA LEU A 206 9.66 8.66 -14.99
C LEU A 206 11.14 8.82 -14.55
N GLY A 207 12.06 8.77 -15.53
CA GLY A 207 13.49 9.06 -15.31
C GLY A 207 14.33 7.91 -14.73
N GLY A 208 13.78 6.69 -14.64
CA GLY A 208 14.51 5.51 -14.15
C GLY A 208 14.60 5.40 -12.63
N THR A 209 15.35 4.40 -12.14
CA THR A 209 15.46 4.05 -10.71
C THR A 209 16.82 4.39 -10.08
N ALA A 210 17.72 4.97 -10.87
CA ALA A 210 19.04 5.39 -10.42
C ALA A 210 18.96 6.54 -9.42
N ALA A 211 19.85 6.57 -8.42
CA ALA A 211 19.89 7.63 -7.40
C ALA A 211 20.17 9.04 -7.97
N THR A 212 20.62 9.13 -9.23
CA THR A 212 20.80 10.39 -9.95
C THR A 212 19.47 11.02 -10.39
N ASN A 213 18.37 10.25 -10.42
CA ASN A 213 17.04 10.76 -10.76
C ASN A 213 16.47 11.56 -9.59
N LYS A 214 16.49 12.90 -9.70
CA LYS A 214 15.98 13.81 -8.67
C LYS A 214 14.48 13.66 -8.39
N LEU A 215 13.71 13.12 -9.33
CA LEU A 215 12.28 12.87 -9.13
C LEU A 215 12.00 11.81 -8.05
N LEU A 216 13.02 10.99 -7.71
CA LEU A 216 12.88 9.94 -6.70
C LEU A 216 12.99 10.46 -5.25
N TRP A 217 13.13 11.78 -5.04
CA TRP A 217 13.17 12.39 -3.71
C TRP A 217 12.11 11.85 -2.73
N PRO A 218 10.84 11.62 -3.12
CA PRO A 218 9.83 11.04 -2.23
C PRO A 218 10.22 9.69 -1.62
N TYR A 219 11.07 8.91 -2.29
CA TYR A 219 11.37 7.53 -1.95
C TYR A 219 12.75 7.34 -1.32
N GLU A 220 13.65 8.33 -1.42
CA GLU A 220 15.04 8.20 -0.97
C GLU A 220 15.18 7.98 0.54
N SER A 221 14.19 8.40 1.32
CA SER A 221 14.17 8.11 2.75
C SER A 221 12.76 7.81 3.25
N HIS A 222 12.68 7.12 4.39
CA HIS A 222 11.41 6.91 5.08
C HIS A 222 10.76 8.22 5.52
N LYS A 223 11.56 9.24 5.84
CA LYS A 223 11.08 10.57 6.22
C LYS A 223 10.45 11.29 5.03
N ASN A 224 11.10 11.26 3.86
CA ASN A 224 10.56 11.87 2.64
C ASN A 224 9.27 11.16 2.20
N ALA A 225 9.23 9.83 2.33
CA ALA A 225 8.05 9.05 2.01
C ALA A 225 6.90 9.37 2.97
N MET A 226 7.18 9.54 4.26
CA MET A 226 6.19 9.97 5.26
C MET A 226 5.65 11.38 4.96
N ILE A 227 6.54 12.33 4.66
CA ILE A 227 6.14 13.70 4.27
C ILE A 227 5.27 13.66 3.02
N THR A 228 5.69 12.93 1.99
CA THR A 228 4.94 12.81 0.73
C THR A 228 3.57 12.15 0.95
N GLY A 229 3.50 11.10 1.78
CA GLY A 229 2.24 10.45 2.15
C GLY A 229 1.29 11.42 2.87
N GLY A 230 1.80 12.19 3.83
CA GLY A 230 1.01 13.22 4.52
C GLY A 230 0.55 14.34 3.59
N VAL A 231 1.40 14.81 2.68
CA VAL A 231 1.04 15.83 1.68
C VAL A 231 -0.02 15.31 0.71
N LEU A 232 0.14 14.08 0.19
CA LEU A 232 -0.87 13.46 -0.68
C LEU A 232 -2.22 13.34 0.03
N TRP A 233 -2.22 12.87 1.28
CA TRP A 233 -3.43 12.79 2.10
C TRP A 233 -4.08 14.16 2.27
N LEU A 234 -3.29 15.18 2.65
CA LEU A 234 -3.79 16.54 2.86
C LEU A 234 -4.40 17.12 1.59
N ILE A 235 -3.74 16.96 0.44
CA ILE A 235 -4.24 17.42 -0.87
C ILE A 235 -5.59 16.77 -1.17
N LEU A 236 -5.70 15.45 -1.02
CA LEU A 236 -6.93 14.73 -1.34
C LEU A 236 -8.07 15.04 -0.36
N TRP A 237 -7.76 15.23 0.92
CA TRP A 237 -8.74 15.64 1.90
C TRP A 237 -9.26 17.06 1.62
N VAL A 238 -8.37 18.03 1.40
CA VAL A 238 -8.77 19.40 1.03
C VAL A 238 -9.56 19.42 -0.28
N ALA A 239 -9.14 18.65 -1.29
CA ALA A 239 -9.90 18.50 -2.52
C ALA A 239 -11.31 17.94 -2.26
N SER A 240 -11.44 16.99 -1.33
CA SER A 240 -12.74 16.45 -0.95
C SER A 240 -13.63 17.48 -0.25
N GLU A 241 -13.06 18.34 0.60
CA GLU A 241 -13.79 19.45 1.25
C GLU A 241 -14.29 20.51 0.25
N VAL A 242 -13.54 20.74 -0.83
CA VAL A 242 -13.89 21.73 -1.86
C VAL A 242 -14.90 21.18 -2.86
N LEU A 243 -14.77 19.91 -3.24
CA LEU A 243 -15.57 19.33 -4.33
C LEU A 243 -16.87 18.71 -3.82
N LEU A 244 -16.90 18.15 -2.61
CA LEU A 244 -18.08 17.39 -2.13
C LEU A 244 -19.11 18.25 -1.40
N LYS A 245 -18.80 19.49 -1.05
CA LYS A 245 -19.79 20.48 -0.58
C LYS A 245 -20.69 20.92 -1.73
#